data_AF-I3U6J6-F1
#
_entry.id   AF-I3U6J6-F1
#
_cell.length_a   1.000
_cell.length_b   1.000
_cell.length_c   1.000
_cell.angle_alpha   90.00
_cell.angle_beta   90.00
_cell.angle_gamma   90.00
#
_symmetry.space_group_name_H-M   'P 1'
#
loop_
_entity.id
_entity.type
_entity.pdbx_description
1 polymer ?
#
loop_
_entity_poly.entity_id
_entity_poly.type
_entity_poly.pdbx_seq_one_letter_code
_entity_poly.pdbx_strand_id
1 'polypeptide(L)'
;MDEVEHLRLTDLNKSIYKKRKQTIERIFADAKEKHGMRWTKYRGLEKVATHTMLVFAAMNLKKLATWLWKGKEPFFLFKNSKRSR
;
A
#
# COMPACT_ATOMS: atom_id res chain seq x y z
N MET A 1 17.70 10.91 12.05
CA MET A 1 17.78 10.95 10.56
C MET A 1 18.93 10.08 10.09
N ASP A 2 20.08 10.13 10.75
CA ASP A 2 21.28 9.33 10.42
C ASP A 2 21.05 7.80 10.45
N GLU A 3 20.19 7.31 11.34
CA GLU A 3 19.84 5.89 11.40
C GLU A 3 19.05 5.42 10.17
N VAL A 4 18.19 6.26 9.57
CA VAL A 4 17.44 5.86 8.39
C VAL A 4 18.34 5.84 7.14
N GLU A 5 19.31 6.76 7.10
CA GLU A 5 20.31 6.84 6.05
C GLU A 5 21.19 5.57 6.01
N HIS A 6 21.70 5.11 7.16
CA HIS A 6 22.53 3.91 7.21
C HIS A 6 21.74 2.65 6.81
N LEU A 7 20.48 2.54 7.27
CA LEU A 7 19.61 1.43 6.91
C LEU A 7 19.33 1.39 5.41
N ARG A 8 19.15 2.54 4.75
CA ARG A 8 18.92 2.61 3.30
C ARG A 8 20.05 1.98 2.49
N LEU A 9 21.28 2.06 3.00
CA LEU A 9 22.49 1.59 2.32
C LEU A 9 22.72 0.07 2.47
N THR A 10 22.03 -0.61 3.39
CA THR A 10 22.06 -2.07 3.50
C THR A 10 21.52 -2.71 2.22
N ASP A 11 22.15 -3.78 1.75
CA ASP A 11 21.79 -4.43 0.48
C ASP A 11 20.33 -4.92 0.44
N LEU A 12 19.82 -5.39 1.58
CA LEU A 12 18.42 -5.74 1.74
C LEU A 12 17.50 -4.54 1.47
N ASN A 13 17.78 -3.38 2.09
CA ASN A 13 16.95 -2.19 1.93
C ASN A 13 17.12 -1.56 0.54
N LYS A 14 18.30 -1.60 -0.08
CA LYS A 14 18.47 -1.24 -1.50
C LYS A 14 17.55 -2.07 -2.40
N SER A 15 17.49 -3.39 -2.17
CA SER A 15 16.64 -4.30 -2.95
C SER A 15 15.14 -4.03 -2.75
N ILE A 16 14.72 -3.70 -1.52
CA ILE A 16 13.34 -3.34 -1.19
C ILE A 16 12.99 -1.98 -1.80
N TYR A 17 13.88 -1.00 -1.67
CA TYR A 17 13.68 0.35 -2.19
C TYR A 17 13.52 0.33 -3.72
N LYS A 18 14.27 -0.53 -4.44
CA LYS A 18 14.11 -0.72 -5.89
C LYS A 18 12.71 -1.20 -6.30
N LYS A 19 11.97 -1.90 -5.41
CA LYS A 19 10.59 -2.36 -5.66
C LYS A 19 9.55 -1.24 -5.51
N ARG A 20 9.89 -0.12 -4.84
CA ARG A 20 9.00 1.02 -4.59
C ARG A 20 8.35 1.58 -5.85
N LYS A 21 9.11 1.67 -6.95
CA LYS A 21 8.62 2.12 -8.25
C LYS A 21 7.50 1.25 -8.85
N GLN A 22 7.51 -0.04 -8.52
CA GLN A 22 6.55 -1.01 -9.07
C GLN A 22 5.28 -1.10 -8.23
N THR A 23 5.37 -0.82 -6.93
CA THR A 23 4.26 -0.98 -5.98
C THR A 23 3.74 0.36 -5.51
N ILE A 24 4.56 1.11 -4.77
CA ILE A 24 4.18 2.37 -4.12
C ILE A 24 3.90 3.43 -5.19
N GLU A 25 4.87 3.78 -6.03
CA GLU A 25 4.70 4.89 -7.00
C GLU A 25 3.53 4.64 -7.95
N ARG A 26 3.31 3.38 -8.34
CA ARG A 26 2.16 2.98 -9.17
C ARG A 26 0.82 3.22 -8.47
N ILE A 27 0.69 2.84 -7.20
CA ILE A 27 -0.53 3.07 -6.40
C ILE A 27 -0.79 4.57 -6.22
N PHE A 28 0.26 5.37 -5.98
CA PHE A 28 0.13 6.83 -5.87
C PHE A 28 -0.26 7.48 -7.20
N ALA A 29 0.25 6.99 -8.33
CA ALA A 29 -0.19 7.44 -9.65
C ALA A 29 -1.68 7.13 -9.89
N ASP A 30 -2.11 5.89 -9.61
CA ASP A 30 -3.53 5.51 -9.71
C ASP A 30 -4.42 6.36 -8.79
N ALA A 31 -3.97 6.66 -7.57
CA ALA A 31 -4.71 7.51 -6.64
C ALA A 31 -4.92 8.94 -7.18
N LYS A 32 -3.90 9.51 -7.84
CA LYS A 32 -3.99 10.84 -8.45
C LYS A 32 -4.94 10.84 -9.65
N GLU A 33 -4.75 9.91 -10.59
CA GLU A 33 -5.47 9.91 -11.87
C GLU A 33 -6.90 9.36 -11.75
N LYS A 34 -7.11 8.29 -10.99
CA LYS A 34 -8.42 7.59 -10.91
C LYS A 34 -9.26 8.02 -9.72
N HIS A 35 -8.65 8.53 -8.65
CA HIS A 35 -9.35 8.87 -7.40
C HIS A 35 -9.26 10.35 -7.05
N GLY A 36 -8.82 11.20 -8.00
CA GLY A 36 -8.89 12.64 -7.88
C GLY A 36 -7.93 13.26 -6.86
N MET A 37 -6.92 12.52 -6.39
CA MET A 37 -5.96 13.01 -5.40
C MET A 37 -4.90 13.98 -5.95
N ARG A 38 -5.08 14.49 -7.17
CA ARG A 38 -4.26 15.58 -7.70
C ARG A 38 -4.51 16.90 -6.94
N TRP A 39 -5.73 17.04 -6.39
CA TRP A 39 -6.15 18.19 -5.60
C TRP A 39 -6.88 17.74 -4.33
N THR A 40 -6.85 18.58 -3.29
CA THR A 40 -7.58 18.33 -2.06
C THR A 40 -9.06 18.69 -2.25
N LYS A 41 -9.93 17.69 -2.24
CA LYS A 41 -11.39 17.89 -2.39
C LYS A 41 -12.04 18.53 -1.15
N TYR A 42 -11.50 18.26 0.03
CA TYR A 42 -12.05 18.71 1.31
C TYR A 42 -11.14 19.76 1.96
N ARG A 43 -11.74 20.63 2.79
CA ARG A 43 -11.01 21.58 3.64
C ARG A 43 -10.77 20.97 5.02
N GLY A 44 -9.57 21.19 5.55
CA GLY A 44 -9.13 20.68 6.86
C GLY A 44 -8.40 19.33 6.76
N LEU A 45 -7.35 19.17 7.57
CA LEU A 45 -6.48 17.98 7.55
C LEU A 45 -7.23 16.70 7.88
N GLU A 46 -8.13 16.72 8.87
CA GLU A 46 -8.90 15.56 9.32
C GLU A 46 -9.75 14.96 8.20
N LYS A 47 -10.46 15.80 7.44
CA LYS A 47 -11.33 15.37 6.34
C LYS A 47 -10.52 14.82 5.17
N VAL A 48 -9.39 15.46 4.84
CA VAL A 48 -8.47 14.97 3.81
C VAL A 48 -7.86 13.63 4.21
N ALA A 49 -7.45 13.49 5.47
CA ALA A 49 -6.89 12.25 6.00
C ALA A 49 -7.92 11.10 5.95
N THR A 50 -9.16 11.35 6.39
CA THR A 50 -10.25 10.37 6.34
C THR A 50 -10.54 9.93 4.90
N HIS A 51 -10.66 10.87 3.97
CA HIS A 51 -10.85 10.55 2.55
C HIS A 51 -9.70 9.70 1.99
N THR A 52 -8.47 10.10 2.29
CA THR A 52 -7.26 9.40 1.82
C THR A 52 -7.21 7.98 2.36
N MET A 53 -7.49 7.81 3.65
CA MET A 53 -7.54 6.50 4.30
C MET A 53 -8.58 5.58 3.68
N LEU A 54 -9.80 6.09 3.43
CA LEU A 54 -10.88 5.32 2.82
C LEU A 54 -10.53 4.87 1.38
N VAL A 55 -9.92 5.75 0.57
CA VAL A 55 -9.51 5.40 -0.79
C VAL A 55 -8.47 4.29 -0.78
N PHE A 56 -7.42 4.40 0.05
CA PHE A 56 -6.39 3.36 0.11
C PHE A 56 -6.91 2.06 0.73
N ALA A 57 -7.81 2.13 1.71
CA ALA A 57 -8.48 0.95 2.25
C ALA A 57 -9.25 0.21 1.14
N ALA A 58 -10.04 0.91 0.34
CA ALA A 58 -10.78 0.34 -0.78
C ALA A 58 -9.84 -0.25 -1.86
N MET A 59 -8.73 0.42 -2.19
CA MET A 59 -7.73 -0.12 -3.11
C MET A 59 -7.11 -1.42 -2.61
N ASN A 60 -6.79 -1.49 -1.32
CA ASN A 60 -6.26 -2.70 -0.69
C ASN A 60 -7.29 -3.84 -0.70
N LEU A 61 -8.55 -3.55 -0.41
CA LEU A 61 -9.65 -4.53 -0.49
C LEU A 61 -9.81 -5.07 -1.91
N LYS A 62 -9.79 -4.20 -2.94
CA LYS A 62 -9.81 -4.61 -4.35
C LYS A 62 -8.66 -5.55 -4.69
N LYS A 63 -7.46 -5.25 -4.18
CA LYS A 63 -6.26 -6.09 -4.38
C LYS A 63 -6.45 -7.47 -3.75
N LEU A 64 -6.96 -7.54 -2.52
CA LEU A 64 -7.26 -8.80 -1.84
C LEU A 64 -8.32 -9.60 -2.59
N ALA A 65 -9.43 -8.98 -3.00
CA ALA A 65 -10.46 -9.64 -3.79
C ALA A 65 -9.91 -10.20 -5.11
N THR A 66 -9.03 -9.46 -5.78
CA THR A 66 -8.38 -9.92 -7.02
C THR A 66 -7.45 -11.11 -6.77
N TRP A 67 -6.78 -11.18 -5.62
CA TRP A 67 -5.95 -12.32 -5.25
C TRP A 67 -6.79 -13.56 -4.98
N LEU A 68 -7.83 -13.43 -4.17
CA LEU A 68 -8.78 -14.51 -3.86
C LEU A 68 -9.39 -15.06 -5.15
N TRP A 69 -9.85 -14.19 -6.06
CA TRP A 69 -10.41 -14.59 -7.36
C TRP A 69 -9.42 -15.38 -8.21
N LYS A 70 -8.13 -15.02 -8.18
CA LYS A 70 -7.07 -15.70 -8.95
C LYS A 70 -6.55 -16.97 -8.28
N GLY A 71 -7.18 -17.45 -7.21
CA GLY A 71 -6.70 -18.59 -6.42
C GLY A 71 -5.33 -18.34 -5.78
N LYS A 72 -4.92 -17.08 -5.64
CA LYS A 72 -3.67 -16.71 -4.97
C LYS A 72 -3.97 -16.49 -3.50
N GLU A 73 -3.45 -17.38 -2.67
CA GLU A 73 -3.47 -17.22 -1.22
C GLU A 73 -2.82 -15.88 -0.84
N PRO A 74 -3.57 -14.93 -0.24
CA PRO A 74 -2.96 -13.75 0.34
C PRO A 74 -1.98 -14.23 1.40
N PHE A 75 -0.67 -14.04 1.16
CA PHE A 75 0.44 -14.55 1.98
C PHE A 75 0.25 -14.37 3.50
N PHE A 76 -0.51 -13.35 3.91
CA PHE A 76 -0.75 -13.00 5.30
C PHE A 76 -2.08 -13.52 5.90
N LEU A 77 -3.14 -13.72 5.10
CA LEU A 77 -4.47 -14.04 5.64
C LEU A 77 -4.61 -15.50 6.09
N PHE A 78 -3.99 -16.45 5.38
CA PHE A 78 -4.19 -17.88 5.65
C PHE A 78 -3.10 -18.55 6.48
N LYS A 79 -2.00 -17.84 6.79
CA LYS A 79 -0.94 -18.39 7.65
C LYS A 79 -1.38 -18.60 9.11
N ASN A 80 -2.40 -17.88 9.58
CA ASN A 80 -2.93 -18.00 10.94
C ASN A 80 -4.06 -19.04 11.09
N SER A 81 -4.62 -19.57 9.99
CA SER A 81 -5.71 -20.55 10.06
C SER A 81 -5.23 -22.00 10.28
N LYS A 82 -3.97 -22.32 9.99
CA LYS A 82 -3.43 -23.69 10.10
C LYS A 82 -2.60 -23.95 11.37
N ARG A 83 -2.72 -23.09 12.40
CA ARG A 83 -2.01 -23.24 13.69
C ARG A 83 -2.90 -23.75 14.83
N SER A 84 -4.14 -24.12 14.53
CA SER A 84 -5.10 -24.71 15.47
C SER A 84 -5.74 -25.94 14.84
N ARG A 85 -4.94 -27.01 14.68
CA ARG A 85 -5.33 -28.43 14.72
C ARG A 85 -4.08 -29.24 15.04
#